data_AF-A0A515LBD7-F1
#
_entry.id   AF-A0A515LBD7-F1
#
_cell.length_a   1.000
_cell.length_b   1.000
_cell.length_c   1.000
_cell.angle_alpha   90.00
_cell.angle_beta   90.00
_cell.angle_gamma   90.00
#
_symmetry.space_group_name_H-M   'P 1'
#
loop_
_entity.id
_entity.type
_entity.pdbx_description
1 polymer ?
#
loop_
_entity_poly.entity_id
_entity_poly.type
_entity_poly.pdbx_seq_one_letter_code
_entity_poly.pdbx_strand_id
1 'polypeptide(L)' 'MTRDKELWAVALWVERTHGEYGPQYIAEQIGRLALEGDEGGIAMWRSVAERFDQLSERENSPLA' A
#
# COMPACT_ATOMS: atom_id res chain seq x y z
N MET A 1 -0.36 16.32 10.30
CA MET A 1 -1.05 15.11 9.79
C MET A 1 -0.83 13.97 10.77
N THR A 2 -1.70 12.96 10.79
CA THR A 2 -1.46 11.74 11.61
C THR A 2 -0.80 10.67 10.74
N ARG A 3 0.01 9.80 11.35
CA ARG A 3 0.72 8.71 10.65
C ARG A 3 -0.22 7.83 9.83
N ASP A 4 -1.40 7.53 10.38
CA ASP A 4 -2.41 6.75 9.68
C ASP A 4 -2.91 7.42 8.38
N LYS A 5 -3.13 8.75 8.40
CA LYS A 5 -3.55 9.49 7.20
C LYS A 5 -2.48 9.52 6.12
N GLU A 6 -1.20 9.53 6.51
CA GLU A 6 -0.09 9.42 5.55
C GLU A 6 -0.09 8.06 4.86
N LEU A 7 -0.31 6.98 5.61
CA LEU A 7 -0.38 5.63 5.05
C LEU A 7 -1.56 5.46 4.08
N TRP A 8 -2.73 6.03 4.42
CA TRP A 8 -3.87 6.08 3.50
C TRP A 8 -3.59 6.91 2.24
N ALA A 9 -2.88 8.03 2.37
CA ALA A 9 -2.49 8.85 1.22
C ALA A 9 -1.54 8.09 0.29
N VAL A 10 -0.59 7.32 0.84
CA VAL A 10 0.30 6.48 0.03
C VAL A 10 -0.48 5.35 -0.64
N ALA A 11 -1.37 4.65 0.07
CA ALA A 11 -2.18 3.59 -0.53
C ALA A 11 -3.07 4.09 -1.68
N LEU A 12 -3.72 5.25 -1.50
CA LEU A 12 -4.49 5.91 -2.56
C LEU A 12 -3.61 6.33 -3.74
N TRP A 13 -2.40 6.83 -3.48
CA TRP A 13 -1.49 7.16 -4.56
C TRP A 13 -1.06 5.91 -5.35
N VAL A 14 -0.81 4.78 -4.69
CA VAL A 14 -0.47 3.51 -5.34
C VAL A 14 -1.64 3.03 -6.20
N GLU A 15 -2.86 3.02 -5.67
CA GLU A 15 -4.08 2.66 -6.41
C GLU A 15 -4.25 3.52 -7.65
N ARG A 16 -4.19 4.85 -7.52
CA ARG A 16 -4.38 5.77 -8.66
C ARG A 16 -3.27 5.69 -9.71
N THR A 17 -2.06 5.26 -9.33
CA THR A 17 -0.89 5.24 -10.23
C THR A 17 -0.70 3.88 -10.89
N HIS A 18 -0.98 2.80 -10.16
CA HIS A 18 -0.68 1.43 -10.58
C HIS A 18 -1.93 0.56 -10.79
N GLY A 19 -3.10 0.97 -10.27
CA GLY A 19 -4.36 0.23 -10.39
C GLY A 19 -4.21 -1.22 -9.94
N GLU A 20 -4.63 -2.15 -10.80
CA GLU A 20 -4.50 -3.61 -10.59
C GLU A 20 -3.07 -4.09 -10.34
N TYR A 21 -2.04 -3.35 -10.80
CA TYR A 21 -0.63 -3.68 -10.57
C TYR A 21 -0.10 -3.14 -9.23
N GLY A 22 -0.94 -2.47 -8.43
CA GLY A 22 -0.58 -1.96 -7.11
C GLY A 22 0.06 -3.00 -6.17
N PRO A 23 -0.48 -4.22 -6.04
CA PRO A 23 0.12 -5.26 -5.21
C PRO A 23 1.53 -5.66 -5.65
N GLN A 24 1.79 -5.72 -6.96
CA GLN A 24 3.12 -6.00 -7.49
C GLN A 24 4.09 -4.88 -7.11
N TYR A 25 3.69 -3.62 -7.31
CA TYR A 25 4.53 -2.47 -6.97
C TYR A 25 4.86 -2.43 -5.46
N ILE A 26 3.88 -2.70 -4.59
CA ILE A 26 4.10 -2.76 -3.14
C ILE A 26 5.10 -3.87 -2.79
N ALA A 27 4.96 -5.06 -3.40
CA ALA A 27 5.89 -6.17 -3.20
C ALA A 27 7.32 -5.82 -3.64
N GLU A 28 7.48 -5.10 -4.76
CA GLU A 28 8.77 -4.62 -5.24
C GLU A 28 9.42 -3.62 -4.26
N GLN A 29 8.65 -2.71 -3.67
CA GLN A 29 9.17 -1.77 -2.67
C GLN A 29 9.63 -2.51 -1.40
N ILE A 30 8.87 -3.49 -0.92
CA ILE A 30 9.25 -4.33 0.22
C ILE A 30 10.53 -5.11 -0.10
N GLY A 31 10.61 -5.72 -1.30
CA GLY A 31 11.79 -6.44 -1.75
C GLY A 31 13.04 -5.57 -1.79
N ARG A 32 12.93 -4.35 -2.33
CA ARG A 32 14.03 -3.38 -2.32
C ARG A 32 14.52 -3.07 -0.90
N LEU A 33 13.60 -2.77 0.01
CA LEU A 33 13.93 -2.40 1.40
C LEU A 33 14.50 -3.58 2.19
N ALA A 34 14.07 -4.81 1.89
CA ALA A 34 14.66 -6.02 2.45
C ALA A 34 16.13 -6.20 2.03
N LEU A 35 16.48 -5.89 0.78
CA LEU A 35 17.87 -5.90 0.32
C LEU A 35 18.72 -4.81 0.99
N GLU A 36 18.11 -3.69 1.36
CA GLU A 36 18.75 -2.58 2.07
C GLU A 36 18.83 -2.80 3.60
N GLY A 37 18.12 -3.81 4.13
CA GLY A 37 18.02 -4.06 5.57
C GLY A 37 17.13 -3.06 6.32
N ASP A 38 16.27 -2.32 5.63
CA ASP A 38 15.38 -1.32 6.24
C ASP A 38 14.08 -1.95 6.76
N GLU A 39 14.14 -2.47 7.97
CA GLU A 39 12.97 -3.06 8.65
C GLU A 39 11.83 -2.05 8.89
N GLY A 40 12.16 -0.77 9.13
CA GLY A 40 11.19 0.29 9.36
C GLY A 40 10.40 0.62 8.10
N GLY A 41 11.10 0.70 6.96
CA GLY A 41 10.52 0.85 5.64
C GLY A 41 9.63 -0.35 5.28
N ILE A 42 10.08 -1.58 5.55
CA ILE A 42 9.28 -2.79 5.31
C ILE A 42 7.98 -2.75 6.11
N ALA A 43 8.03 -2.41 7.39
CA ALA A 43 6.84 -2.31 8.24
C ALA A 43 5.86 -1.24 7.73
N MET A 44 6.38 -0.11 7.24
CA MET A 44 5.59 0.94 6.62
C MET A 44 4.86 0.43 5.38
N TRP A 45 5.56 -0.22 4.45
CA TRP A 45 4.96 -0.70 3.20
C TRP A 45 3.98 -1.85 3.41
N ARG A 46 4.18 -2.69 4.44
CA ARG A 46 3.16 -3.66 4.88
C ARG A 46 1.88 -2.98 5.34
N SER A 47 2.00 -1.88 6.09
CA SER A 47 0.84 -1.08 6.50
C SER A 47 0.14 -0.41 5.32
N VAL A 48 0.89 -0.04 4.27
CA VAL A 48 0.32 0.45 3.01
C VAL A 48 -0.46 -0.66 2.30
N ALA A 49 0.08 -1.89 2.24
CA ALA A 49 -0.59 -3.05 1.67
C ALA A 49 -1.97 -3.30 2.31
N GLU A 50 -2.04 -3.31 3.64
CA GLU A 50 -3.30 -3.48 4.39
C GLU A 50 -4.38 -2.45 4.02
N ARG A 51 -3.98 -1.21 3.71
CA ARG A 51 -4.91 -0.14 3.31
C ARG A 51 -5.28 -0.25 1.83
N PHE A 52 -4.35 -0.68 0.99
CA PHE A 52 -4.61 -0.96 -0.42
C PHE A 52 -5.65 -2.07 -0.60
N ASP A 53 -5.53 -3.15 0.19
CA ASP A 53 -6.50 -4.24 0.19
C ASP A 53 -7.90 -3.73 0.58
N GLN A 54 -7.98 -2.88 1.61
CA GLN A 54 -9.24 -2.24 2.02
C GLN A 54 -9.85 -1.31 0.95
N LEU A 55 -9.03 -0.66 0.11
CA LEU A 55 -9.54 0.12 -1.02
C LEU A 55 -10.16 -0.81 -2.07
N SER A 56 -9.48 -1.91 -2.38
CA SER A 56 -9.92 -2.90 -3.36
C SER A 56 -11.21 -3.60 -2.93
N GLU A 57 -11.37 -3.89 -1.63
CA GLU A 57 -12.60 -4.48 -1.07
C GLU A 57 -13.79 -3.52 -1.12
N ARG A 58 -13.56 -2.21 -0.97
CA ARG A 58 -14.61 -1.19 -1.06
C ARG A 58 -15.09 -1.00 -2.49
N GLU A 59 -14.18 -0.98 -3.46
CA GLU A 59 -14.52 -0.86 -4.88
C GLU A 59 -15.32 -2.07 -5.38
N ASN A 60 -14.96 -3.27 -4.92
CA ASN A 60 -15.60 -4.52 -5.34
C ASN A 60 -16.86 -4.88 -4.52
N SER A 61 -17.34 -4.00 -3.64
CA SER A 61 -18.56 -4.24 -2.86
C SER A 61 -19.82 -3.91 -3.68
N PRO A 62 -20.72 -4.88 -3.92
CA PRO A 62 -21.90 -4.69 -4.78
C PRO A 62 -23.03 -3.84 -4.16
N LEU A 63 -22.75 -3.04 -3.13
CA LEU A 63 -23.74 -2.22 -2.40
C LEU A 63 -23.28 -0.76 -2.14
N ALA A 64 -22.27 -0.26 -2.87
CA ALA A 64 -21.89 1.16 -2.84
C ALA A 64 -22.58 1.98 -3.93
#